data_AF-A0A068SE56-F1
#
_entry.id   AF-A0A068SE56-F1
#
_cell.length_a   1.000
_cell.length_b   1.000
_cell.length_c   1.000
_cell.angle_alpha   90.00
_cell.angle_beta   90.00
_cell.angle_gamma   90.00
#
_symmetry.space_group_name_H-M   'P 1'
#
loop_
_entity.id
_entity.type
_entity.pdbx_description
1 polymer ?
#
loop_
_entity_poly.entity_id
_entity_poly.type
_entity_poly.pdbx_seq_one_letter_code
_entity_poly.pdbx_strand_id
1 'polypeptide(L)'
;MTDTIQPNPNETRLRRLYPGARLETVFAWPNETLDDLDSSFAVQEYLQQLIRQDRNNVERLIELPESVDREVWQYEHLRQVCLELSLLVVALENECTKENCPEMKADGWLYLCAAHPSTQSCPAIDYIIHTLDGAAMLLNNSKYFPSRISIPQPSLKHFQSIARRLYRVFAHAYFHHREIYQTFENETSLYARFLLLSQTYELIPPSLVTIPESSSSSEDNSQTQENSP
;
A
#
# COMPACT_ATOMS: atom_id res chain seq x y z
N MET A 1 15.17 -44.21 -15.13
CA MET A 1 14.37 -44.30 -13.89
C MET A 1 14.47 -42.94 -13.22
N THR A 2 13.57 -42.04 -13.61
CA THR A 2 13.45 -40.70 -13.03
C THR A 2 12.45 -40.81 -11.89
N ASP A 3 12.98 -40.96 -10.67
CA ASP A 3 12.15 -40.96 -9.46
C ASP A 3 11.45 -39.60 -9.36
N THR A 4 10.17 -39.62 -9.68
CA THR A 4 9.26 -38.51 -9.47
C THR A 4 8.95 -38.53 -7.98
N ILE A 5 9.70 -37.77 -7.20
CA ILE A 5 9.43 -37.55 -5.78
C ILE A 5 8.09 -36.84 -5.70
N GLN A 6 7.03 -37.59 -5.39
CA GLN A 6 5.75 -37.00 -5.03
C GLN A 6 5.91 -36.27 -3.69
N PRO A 7 5.50 -34.99 -3.59
CA PRO A 7 5.63 -34.26 -2.34
C PRO A 7 4.69 -34.87 -1.29
N ASN A 8 5.26 -35.16 -0.11
CA ASN A 8 4.55 -35.69 1.04
C ASN A 8 3.51 -34.65 1.55
N PRO A 9 2.22 -34.99 1.67
CA PRO A 9 1.17 -34.03 2.03
C PRO A 9 1.23 -33.54 3.49
N ASN A 10 2.08 -34.14 4.35
CA ASN A 10 2.21 -33.82 5.77
C ASN A 10 3.52 -33.12 6.14
N GLU A 11 4.34 -32.70 5.17
CA GLU A 11 5.52 -31.90 5.46
C GLU A 11 5.09 -30.43 5.48
N THR A 12 5.08 -29.81 6.66
CA THR A 12 4.88 -28.36 6.82
C THR A 12 5.84 -27.66 5.86
N ARG A 13 5.35 -27.19 4.71
CA ARG A 13 6.19 -26.59 3.67
C ARG A 13 6.66 -25.24 4.19
N LEU A 14 7.78 -25.27 4.91
CA LEU A 14 8.42 -24.04 5.37
C LEU A 14 8.72 -23.18 4.15
N ARG A 15 8.07 -22.02 4.08
CA ARG A 15 8.25 -20.99 3.04
C ARG A 15 9.66 -20.38 3.14
N ARG A 16 10.68 -21.13 2.70
CA ARG A 16 12.10 -20.76 2.80
C ARG A 16 12.62 -20.17 1.50
N LEU A 17 13.09 -18.92 1.55
CA LEU A 17 13.82 -18.35 0.43
C LEU A 17 15.15 -19.10 0.27
N TYR A 18 15.40 -19.66 -0.92
CA TYR A 18 16.65 -20.34 -1.22
C TYR A 18 17.71 -19.32 -1.70
N PRO A 19 18.94 -19.37 -1.17
CA PRO A 19 20.02 -18.53 -1.67
C PRO A 19 20.21 -18.69 -3.18
N GLY A 20 20.28 -17.57 -3.92
CA GLY A 20 20.46 -17.57 -5.37
C GLY A 20 19.19 -17.79 -6.20
N ALA A 21 18.01 -17.91 -5.57
CA ALA A 21 16.74 -17.94 -6.28
C ALA A 21 16.43 -16.58 -6.95
N ARG A 22 15.88 -16.63 -8.17
CA ARG A 22 15.43 -15.42 -8.88
C ARG A 22 14.15 -14.89 -8.26
N LEU A 23 13.98 -13.57 -8.27
CA LEU A 23 12.79 -12.90 -7.73
C LEU A 23 11.47 -13.48 -8.32
N GLU A 24 11.48 -13.83 -9.61
CA GLU A 24 10.37 -14.46 -10.33
C GLU A 24 9.92 -15.80 -9.70
N THR A 25 10.86 -16.54 -9.10
CA THR A 25 10.64 -17.90 -8.58
C THR A 25 10.63 -17.96 -7.05
N VAL A 26 11.15 -16.94 -6.36
CA VAL A 26 11.45 -17.00 -4.93
C VAL A 26 10.19 -17.00 -4.05
N PHE A 27 9.07 -16.54 -4.60
CA PHE A 27 7.77 -16.48 -3.90
C PHE A 27 6.71 -17.39 -4.51
N ALA A 28 7.10 -18.36 -5.35
CA ALA A 28 6.18 -19.31 -6.00
C ALA A 28 5.74 -20.44 -5.03
N TRP A 29 5.26 -20.05 -3.84
CA TRP A 29 4.72 -20.95 -2.84
C TRP A 29 3.29 -21.38 -3.22
N PRO A 30 2.85 -22.59 -2.85
CA PRO A 30 1.45 -22.97 -2.96
C PRO A 30 0.56 -22.00 -2.16
N ASN A 31 -0.63 -21.75 -2.68
CA ASN A 31 -1.62 -20.94 -1.98
C ASN A 31 -2.16 -21.71 -0.78
N GLU A 32 -2.05 -21.11 0.40
CA GLU A 32 -2.60 -21.66 1.65
C GLU A 32 -3.77 -20.80 2.12
N THR A 33 -4.70 -21.41 2.85
CA THR A 33 -5.76 -20.66 3.53
C THR A 33 -5.19 -19.98 4.77
N LEU A 34 -5.87 -18.96 5.28
CA LEU A 34 -5.37 -18.26 6.47
C LEU A 34 -5.27 -19.18 7.70
N ASP A 35 -6.19 -20.14 7.84
CA ASP A 35 -6.24 -21.07 8.98
C ASP A 35 -5.09 -22.10 8.94
N ASP A 36 -4.52 -22.35 7.75
CA ASP A 36 -3.36 -23.23 7.59
C ASP A 36 -2.03 -22.53 7.94
N LEU A 37 -2.03 -21.20 8.05
CA LEU A 37 -0.83 -20.41 8.34
C LEU A 37 -0.56 -20.36 9.84
N ASP A 38 0.27 -21.27 10.33
CA ASP A 38 0.73 -21.31 11.73
C ASP A 38 1.92 -20.35 11.96
N SER A 39 1.66 -19.04 11.88
CA SER A 39 2.67 -17.98 12.04
C SER A 39 2.09 -16.76 12.74
N SER A 40 2.88 -16.10 13.60
CA SER A 40 2.51 -14.77 14.15
C SER A 40 2.40 -13.68 13.07
N PHE A 41 2.82 -13.98 11.84
CA PHE A 41 2.71 -13.13 10.66
C PHE A 41 1.67 -13.65 9.64
N ALA A 42 0.82 -14.61 10.02
CA ALA A 42 -0.16 -15.24 9.12
C ALA A 42 -0.97 -14.23 8.31
N VAL A 43 -1.50 -13.18 8.94
CA VAL A 43 -2.29 -12.14 8.26
C VAL A 43 -1.45 -11.36 7.25
N GLN A 44 -0.20 -11.01 7.61
CA GLN A 44 0.72 -10.33 6.70
C GLN A 44 1.07 -11.21 5.49
N GLU A 45 1.39 -12.48 5.75
CA GLU A 45 1.73 -13.46 4.71
C GLU A 45 0.55 -13.72 3.78
N TYR A 46 -0.65 -13.82 4.33
CA TYR A 46 -1.88 -13.99 3.58
C TYR A 46 -2.17 -12.78 2.68
N LEU A 47 -2.10 -11.55 3.22
CA LEU A 47 -2.26 -10.34 2.42
C LEU A 47 -1.25 -10.27 1.27
N GLN A 48 0.02 -10.54 1.54
CA GLN A 48 1.04 -10.54 0.51
C GLN A 48 0.85 -11.68 -0.50
N GLN A 49 0.32 -12.83 -0.09
CA GLN A 49 -0.08 -13.90 -1.00
C GLN A 49 -1.18 -13.43 -1.95
N LEU A 50 -2.23 -12.79 -1.43
CA LEU A 50 -3.31 -12.25 -2.27
C LEU A 50 -2.79 -11.21 -3.28
N ILE A 51 -1.93 -10.28 -2.84
CA ILE A 51 -1.33 -9.26 -3.72
C ILE A 51 -0.50 -9.91 -4.84
N ARG A 52 0.21 -11.01 -4.55
CA ARG A 52 0.99 -11.75 -5.56
C ARG A 52 0.11 -12.52 -6.54
N GLN A 53 -1.05 -13.02 -6.09
CA GLN A 53 -1.98 -13.74 -6.95
C GLN A 53 -2.67 -12.79 -7.94
N ASP A 54 -3.27 -11.72 -7.42
CA ASP A 54 -3.98 -10.73 -8.22
C ASP A 54 -3.99 -9.39 -7.50
N ARG A 55 -3.09 -8.49 -7.91
CA ARG A 55 -3.00 -7.13 -7.37
C ARG A 55 -4.11 -6.21 -7.88
N ASN A 56 -4.73 -6.52 -9.02
CA ASN A 56 -5.71 -5.67 -9.69
C ASN A 56 -7.12 -5.90 -9.13
N ASN A 57 -7.38 -7.07 -8.56
CA ASN A 57 -8.63 -7.36 -7.86
C ASN A 57 -8.65 -6.73 -6.45
N VAL A 58 -8.75 -5.40 -6.42
CA VAL A 58 -8.74 -4.62 -5.18
C VAL A 58 -9.89 -4.97 -4.24
N GLU A 59 -11.06 -5.34 -4.77
CA GLU A 59 -12.22 -5.76 -3.96
C GLU A 59 -11.88 -6.99 -3.12
N ARG A 60 -11.27 -8.01 -3.76
CA ARG A 60 -10.84 -9.23 -3.07
C ARG A 60 -9.73 -8.97 -2.05
N LEU A 61 -8.86 -7.98 -2.31
CA LEU A 61 -7.76 -7.62 -1.40
C LEU A 61 -8.23 -6.91 -0.13
N ILE A 62 -9.36 -6.20 -0.18
CA ILE A 62 -9.89 -5.46 0.97
C ILE A 62 -10.87 -6.29 1.79
N GLU A 63 -11.47 -7.33 1.21
CA GLU A 63 -12.38 -8.25 1.88
C GLU A 63 -11.77 -8.79 3.19
N LEU A 64 -12.51 -8.62 4.30
CA LEU A 64 -12.08 -9.04 5.63
C LEU A 64 -12.20 -10.58 5.75
N PRO A 65 -11.10 -11.31 6.05
CA PRO A 65 -11.19 -12.73 6.31
C PRO A 65 -11.99 -13.03 7.60
N GLU A 66 -12.79 -14.10 7.60
CA GLU A 66 -13.73 -14.42 8.70
C GLU A 66 -13.04 -14.59 10.07
N SER A 67 -11.80 -15.08 10.10
CA SER A 67 -11.03 -15.35 11.32
C SER A 67 -10.15 -14.18 11.79
N VAL A 68 -10.21 -13.01 11.13
CA VAL A 68 -9.33 -11.85 11.42
C VAL A 68 -10.12 -10.69 12.00
N ASP A 69 -9.59 -10.13 13.09
CA ASP A 69 -10.10 -8.87 13.66
C ASP A 69 -9.97 -7.72 12.65
N ARG A 70 -11.02 -6.91 12.55
CA ARG A 70 -11.10 -5.75 11.64
C ARG A 70 -9.91 -4.80 11.79
N GLU A 71 -9.45 -4.59 13.01
CA GLU A 71 -8.34 -3.69 13.35
C GLU A 71 -6.98 -4.27 12.94
N VAL A 72 -6.81 -5.59 13.07
CA VAL A 72 -5.60 -6.31 12.64
C VAL A 72 -5.47 -6.25 11.12
N TRP A 73 -6.58 -6.41 10.40
CA TRP A 73 -6.58 -6.31 8.94
C TRP A 73 -6.20 -4.92 8.43
N GLN A 74 -6.78 -3.87 9.03
CA GLN A 74 -6.38 -2.48 8.74
C GLN A 74 -4.91 -2.22 9.06
N TYR A 75 -4.41 -2.74 10.19
CA TYR A 75 -3.03 -2.60 10.59
C TYR A 75 -2.06 -3.19 9.57
N GLU A 76 -2.28 -4.44 9.13
CA GLU A 76 -1.42 -5.08 8.13
C GLU A 76 -1.51 -4.41 6.77
N HIS A 77 -2.70 -3.96 6.35
CA HIS A 77 -2.85 -3.14 5.13
C HIS A 77 -2.05 -1.84 5.21
N LEU A 78 -2.11 -1.09 6.32
CA LEU A 78 -1.34 0.15 6.46
C LEU A 78 0.16 -0.11 6.40
N ARG A 79 0.64 -1.21 7.00
CA ARG A 79 2.05 -1.61 6.92
C ARG A 79 2.46 -1.96 5.49
N GLN A 80 1.62 -2.71 4.80
CA GLN A 80 1.85 -3.14 3.42
C GLN A 80 1.85 -1.94 2.46
N VAL A 81 0.93 -0.98 2.63
CA VAL A 81 0.92 0.29 1.88
C VAL A 81 2.19 1.10 2.14
N CYS A 82 2.67 1.20 3.39
CA CYS A 82 3.96 1.87 3.67
C CYS A 82 5.12 1.21 2.90
N LEU A 83 5.15 -0.13 2.88
CA LEU A 83 6.18 -0.88 2.17
C LEU A 83 6.15 -0.64 0.66
N GLU A 84 4.97 -0.69 0.03
CA GLU A 84 4.84 -0.45 -1.41
C GLU A 84 5.07 1.02 -1.77
N LEU A 85 4.66 1.98 -0.94
CA LEU A 85 4.97 3.40 -1.16
C LEU A 85 6.47 3.70 -1.11
N SER A 86 7.26 2.93 -0.35
CA SER A 86 8.72 3.05 -0.40
C SER A 86 9.28 2.71 -1.79
N LEU A 87 8.60 1.86 -2.58
CA LEU A 87 8.98 1.60 -3.97
C LEU A 87 8.66 2.80 -4.88
N LEU A 88 7.58 3.52 -4.61
CA LEU A 88 7.27 4.77 -5.31
C LEU A 88 8.34 5.83 -5.07
N VAL A 89 8.94 5.89 -3.88
CA VAL A 89 10.08 6.79 -3.61
C VAL A 89 11.25 6.49 -4.53
N VAL A 90 11.59 5.22 -4.72
CA VAL A 90 12.66 4.81 -5.65
C VAL A 90 12.34 5.22 -7.08
N ALA A 91 11.08 5.10 -7.51
CA ALA A 91 10.66 5.56 -8.83
C ALA A 91 10.76 7.09 -8.97
N LEU A 92 10.45 7.83 -7.90
CA LEU A 92 10.50 9.31 -7.87
C LEU A 92 11.91 9.89 -7.73
N GLU A 93 12.89 9.14 -7.18
CA GLU A 93 14.21 9.63 -6.77
C GLU A 93 14.93 10.45 -7.86
N ASN A 94 14.78 10.06 -9.13
CA ASN A 94 15.45 10.73 -10.25
C ASN A 94 14.80 12.05 -10.68
N GLU A 95 13.50 12.24 -10.41
CA GLU A 95 12.73 13.40 -10.88
C GLU A 95 12.30 14.34 -9.75
N CYS A 96 11.93 13.79 -8.59
CA CYS A 96 11.51 14.54 -7.42
C CYS A 96 12.74 14.98 -6.61
N THR A 97 13.32 16.12 -7.00
CA THR A 97 14.50 16.69 -6.34
C THR A 97 14.13 17.94 -5.53
N LYS A 98 15.08 18.43 -4.72
CA LYS A 98 14.92 19.69 -3.97
C LYS A 98 14.77 20.91 -4.88
N GLU A 99 15.22 20.80 -6.13
CA GLU A 99 15.15 21.85 -7.13
C GLU A 99 13.79 21.84 -7.84
N ASN A 100 13.32 20.65 -8.23
CA ASN A 100 12.05 20.48 -8.93
C ASN A 100 10.84 20.61 -7.99
N CYS A 101 10.97 20.09 -6.77
CA CYS A 101 9.92 20.07 -5.75
C CYS A 101 10.47 20.58 -4.41
N PRO A 102 10.78 21.88 -4.30
CA PRO A 102 11.37 22.48 -3.09
C PRO A 102 10.42 22.48 -1.89
N GLU A 103 9.13 22.27 -2.12
CA GLU A 103 8.10 22.24 -1.09
C GLU A 103 7.11 21.10 -1.37
N MET A 104 6.68 20.40 -0.32
CA MET A 104 5.66 19.37 -0.42
C MET A 104 4.27 19.99 -0.66
N LYS A 105 3.83 20.01 -1.91
CA LYS A 105 2.52 20.52 -2.34
C LYS A 105 1.74 19.49 -3.14
N ALA A 106 0.42 19.60 -3.09
CA ALA A 106 -0.49 18.90 -4.00
C ALA A 106 -1.80 19.68 -4.11
N ASP A 107 -2.35 19.81 -5.32
CA ASP A 107 -3.63 20.48 -5.58
C ASP A 107 -3.73 21.89 -4.96
N GLY A 108 -2.65 22.68 -5.03
CA GLY A 108 -2.57 24.02 -4.45
C GLY A 108 -2.39 24.07 -2.92
N TRP A 109 -2.46 22.93 -2.22
CA TRP A 109 -2.23 22.85 -0.77
C TRP A 109 -0.75 22.62 -0.45
N LEU A 110 -0.25 23.35 0.55
CA LEU A 110 1.09 23.14 1.13
C LEU A 110 1.01 22.25 2.36
N TYR A 111 1.81 21.17 2.39
CA TYR A 111 1.89 20.26 3.51
C TYR A 111 3.15 20.52 4.34
N LEU A 112 2.96 20.87 5.61
CA LEU A 112 4.05 21.07 6.56
C LEU A 112 4.46 19.76 7.22
N CYS A 113 5.77 19.56 7.35
CA CYS A 113 6.37 18.37 7.94
C CYS A 113 6.37 18.44 9.47
N ALA A 114 5.86 17.39 10.11
CA ALA A 114 5.81 17.24 11.57
C ALA A 114 6.95 16.41 12.15
N ALA A 115 7.93 16.00 11.34
CA ALA A 115 9.12 15.27 11.80
C ALA A 115 10.14 16.18 12.52
N HIS A 116 9.94 17.49 12.45
CA HIS A 116 10.82 18.50 13.04
C HIS A 116 10.23 19.07 14.34
N PRO A 117 11.06 19.66 15.23
CA PRO A 117 10.61 20.25 16.49
C PRO A 117 9.50 21.30 16.31
N SER A 118 9.58 22.08 15.23
CA SER A 118 8.53 22.98 14.77
C SER A 118 8.07 22.55 13.38
N THR A 119 6.77 22.54 13.13
CA THR A 119 6.22 22.24 11.80
C THR A 119 6.76 23.22 10.78
N GLN A 120 7.43 22.71 9.75
CA GLN A 120 8.10 23.51 8.72
C GLN A 120 7.90 22.93 7.33
N SER A 121 8.17 23.73 6.29
CA SER A 121 8.19 23.27 4.91
C SER A 121 9.42 22.38 4.67
N CYS A 122 9.26 21.34 3.85
CA CYS A 122 10.34 20.47 3.40
C CYS A 122 10.23 20.27 1.89
N PRO A 123 11.37 20.03 1.21
CA PRO A 123 11.34 19.44 -0.12
C PRO A 123 10.45 18.21 -0.16
N ALA A 124 9.74 18.00 -1.27
CA ALA A 124 8.73 16.96 -1.35
C ALA A 124 9.31 15.57 -1.11
N ILE A 125 10.47 15.26 -1.71
CA ILE A 125 11.15 13.98 -1.51
C ILE A 125 11.53 13.75 -0.03
N ASP A 126 12.09 14.76 0.64
CA ASP A 126 12.44 14.69 2.06
C ASP A 126 11.17 14.49 2.92
N TYR A 127 10.08 15.20 2.60
CA TYR A 127 8.78 15.05 3.28
C TYR A 127 8.23 13.62 3.14
N ILE A 128 8.29 13.04 1.94
CA ILE A 128 7.79 11.70 1.66
C ILE A 128 8.58 10.68 2.49
N ILE A 129 9.92 10.77 2.48
CA ILE A 129 10.80 9.90 3.28
C ILE A 129 10.47 10.02 4.77
N HIS A 130 10.43 11.25 5.31
CA HIS A 130 10.06 11.48 6.72
C HIS A 130 8.68 10.91 7.07
N THR A 131 7.73 10.96 6.12
CA THR A 131 6.38 10.43 6.31
C THR A 131 6.39 8.92 6.39
N LEU A 132 7.08 8.24 5.48
CA LEU A 132 7.18 6.78 5.44
C LEU A 132 7.97 6.24 6.64
N ASP A 133 9.10 6.85 6.97
CA ASP A 133 9.88 6.49 8.14
C ASP A 133 9.07 6.68 9.43
N GLY A 134 8.38 7.82 9.56
CA GLY A 134 7.53 8.09 10.72
C GLY A 134 6.36 7.09 10.84
N ALA A 135 5.74 6.71 9.72
CA ALA A 135 4.68 5.71 9.70
C ALA A 135 5.21 4.32 10.07
N ALA A 136 6.33 3.90 9.46
CA ALA A 136 6.98 2.64 9.74
C ALA A 136 7.43 2.56 11.21
N MET A 137 8.07 3.61 11.74
CA MET A 137 8.46 3.68 13.15
C MET A 137 7.26 3.56 14.08
N LEU A 138 6.17 4.26 13.79
CA LEU A 138 4.96 4.23 14.62
C LEU A 138 4.30 2.85 14.59
N LEU A 139 4.12 2.25 13.40
CA LEU A 139 3.50 0.93 13.24
C LEU A 139 4.33 -0.20 13.85
N ASN A 140 5.66 -0.04 13.95
CA ASN A 140 6.57 -1.00 14.60
C ASN A 140 6.85 -0.70 16.08
N ASN A 141 6.24 0.36 16.64
CA ASN A 141 6.51 0.74 18.03
C ASN A 141 5.71 -0.13 19.01
N SER A 142 6.40 -0.97 19.78
CA SER A 142 5.81 -1.89 20.76
C SER A 142 5.00 -1.19 21.86
N LYS A 143 5.20 0.11 22.10
CA LYS A 143 4.38 0.89 23.03
C LYS A 143 2.94 1.08 22.53
N TYR A 144 2.78 1.26 21.22
CA TYR A 144 1.47 1.52 20.58
C TYR A 144 0.91 0.25 19.95
N PHE A 145 1.76 -0.58 19.36
CA PHE A 145 1.41 -1.84 18.71
C PHE A 145 2.24 -2.98 19.33
N PRO A 146 1.90 -3.43 20.56
CA PRO A 146 2.64 -4.48 21.27
C PRO A 146 2.49 -5.87 20.63
N SER A 147 1.44 -6.06 19.84
CA SER A 147 1.11 -7.31 19.16
C SER A 147 0.65 -7.02 17.73
N ARG A 148 0.84 -8.00 16.83
CA ARG A 148 0.32 -7.97 15.46
C ARG A 148 -0.97 -8.75 15.28
N ILE A 149 -1.34 -9.57 16.26
CA ILE A 149 -2.57 -10.37 16.24
C ILE A 149 -3.68 -9.73 17.07
N SER A 150 -3.40 -8.61 17.75
CA SER A 150 -4.41 -7.86 18.52
C SER A 150 -3.98 -6.40 18.63
N ILE A 151 -4.89 -5.48 18.25
CA ILE A 151 -4.61 -4.04 18.23
C ILE A 151 -5.31 -3.36 19.40
N PRO A 152 -4.58 -2.65 20.28
CA PRO A 152 -5.20 -1.90 21.37
C PRO A 152 -6.11 -0.77 20.85
N GLN A 153 -7.30 -0.62 21.43
CA GLN A 153 -8.26 0.43 21.07
C GLN A 153 -7.67 1.85 21.03
N PRO A 154 -6.81 2.27 21.99
CA PRO A 154 -6.21 3.61 21.95
C PRO A 154 -5.28 3.86 20.75
N SER A 155 -4.83 2.80 20.10
CA SER A 155 -3.89 2.87 18.97
C SER A 155 -4.59 3.09 17.63
N LEU A 156 -5.90 2.80 17.53
CA LEU A 156 -6.69 2.97 16.31
C LEU A 156 -6.73 4.41 15.81
N LYS A 157 -6.63 5.40 16.71
CA LYS A 157 -6.52 6.82 16.34
C LYS A 157 -5.32 7.11 15.43
N HIS A 158 -4.29 6.27 15.46
CA HIS A 158 -3.12 6.44 14.62
C HIS A 158 -3.38 6.05 13.15
N PHE A 159 -4.37 5.18 12.87
CA PHE A 159 -4.67 4.72 11.51
C PHE A 159 -5.07 5.88 10.59
N GLN A 160 -6.05 6.68 11.00
CA GLN A 160 -6.47 7.87 10.24
C GLN A 160 -5.36 8.92 10.11
N SER A 161 -4.50 9.04 11.13
CA SER A 161 -3.35 9.96 11.06
C SER A 161 -2.32 9.51 10.02
N ILE A 162 -2.01 8.21 10.00
CA ILE A 162 -1.10 7.60 9.03
C ILE A 162 -1.70 7.68 7.63
N ALA A 163 -2.93 7.19 7.44
CA ALA A 163 -3.60 7.17 6.13
C ALA A 163 -3.64 8.56 5.49
N ARG A 164 -4.05 9.60 6.23
CA ARG A 164 -4.05 10.98 5.70
C ARG A 164 -2.66 11.47 5.28
N ARG A 165 -1.59 11.03 5.94
CA ARG A 165 -0.21 11.40 5.56
C ARG A 165 0.26 10.62 4.34
N LEU A 166 -0.04 9.31 4.27
CA LEU A 166 0.25 8.48 3.10
C LEU A 166 -0.49 9.00 1.85
N TYR A 167 -1.74 9.44 2.00
CA TYR A 167 -2.50 10.08 0.92
C TYR A 167 -1.79 11.28 0.29
N ARG A 168 -1.11 12.09 1.09
CA ARG A 168 -0.36 13.25 0.57
C ARG A 168 0.77 12.82 -0.38
N VAL A 169 1.36 11.64 -0.17
CA VAL A 169 2.37 11.07 -1.06
C VAL A 169 1.74 10.75 -2.42
N PHE A 170 0.60 10.06 -2.43
CA PHE A 170 -0.15 9.81 -3.66
C PHE A 170 -0.56 11.11 -4.36
N ALA A 171 -1.11 12.07 -3.62
CA ALA A 171 -1.52 13.36 -4.16
C ALA A 171 -0.34 14.10 -4.80
N HIS A 172 0.81 14.16 -4.12
CA HIS A 172 2.00 14.79 -4.70
C HIS A 172 2.46 14.09 -5.98
N ALA A 173 2.58 12.76 -5.96
CA ALA A 173 2.95 11.99 -7.13
C ALA A 173 1.97 12.20 -8.30
N TYR A 174 0.66 12.22 -8.03
CA TYR A 174 -0.36 12.45 -9.05
C TYR A 174 -0.27 13.85 -9.69
N PHE A 175 -0.18 14.91 -8.88
CA PHE A 175 -0.24 16.29 -9.38
C PHE A 175 1.09 16.81 -9.93
N HIS A 176 2.23 16.28 -9.48
CA HIS A 176 3.56 16.77 -9.88
C HIS A 176 4.36 15.78 -10.72
N HIS A 177 4.11 14.47 -10.62
CA HIS A 177 4.87 13.40 -11.30
C HIS A 177 3.92 12.39 -11.96
N ARG A 178 3.00 12.90 -12.80
CA ARG A 178 1.84 12.16 -13.33
C ARG A 178 2.21 10.85 -14.03
N GLU A 179 3.26 10.86 -14.85
CA GLU A 179 3.71 9.68 -15.61
C GLU A 179 4.26 8.58 -14.70
N ILE A 180 5.09 8.94 -13.71
CA ILE A 180 5.60 8.01 -12.70
C ILE A 180 4.43 7.43 -11.90
N TYR A 181 3.51 8.28 -11.44
CA TYR A 181 2.33 7.84 -10.72
C TYR A 181 1.50 6.84 -11.54
N GLN A 182 1.21 7.15 -12.81
CA GLN A 182 0.41 6.28 -13.67
C GLN A 182 1.10 4.94 -13.91
N THR A 183 2.40 4.95 -14.21
CA THR A 183 3.17 3.72 -14.42
C THR A 183 3.15 2.85 -13.17
N PHE A 184 3.44 3.46 -12.01
CA PHE A 184 3.43 2.77 -10.73
C PHE A 184 2.05 2.22 -10.38
N GLU A 185 0.98 2.99 -10.61
CA GLU A 185 -0.39 2.55 -10.32
C GLU A 185 -0.84 1.43 -11.25
N ASN A 186 -0.54 1.52 -12.55
CA ASN A 186 -0.84 0.45 -13.51
C ASN A 186 -0.12 -0.85 -13.16
N GLU A 187 1.07 -0.76 -12.58
CA GLU A 187 1.84 -1.93 -12.15
C GLU A 187 1.41 -2.48 -10.80
N THR A 188 0.89 -1.66 -9.87
CA THR A 188 0.70 -2.06 -8.47
C THR A 188 -0.75 -2.06 -7.99
N SER A 189 -1.63 -1.29 -8.63
CA SER A 189 -3.00 -0.97 -8.17
C SER A 189 -3.04 -0.47 -6.71
N LEU A 190 -1.95 0.17 -6.25
CA LEU A 190 -1.76 0.51 -4.85
C LEU A 190 -2.72 1.60 -4.38
N TYR A 191 -2.87 2.67 -5.17
CA TYR A 191 -3.76 3.77 -4.84
C TYR A 191 -5.22 3.32 -4.90
N ALA A 192 -5.63 2.56 -5.92
CA ALA A 192 -6.98 2.00 -6.01
C ALA A 192 -7.31 1.15 -4.77
N ARG A 193 -6.39 0.27 -4.36
CA ARG A 193 -6.52 -0.52 -3.14
C ARG A 193 -6.58 0.36 -1.89
N PHE A 194 -5.71 1.35 -1.78
CA PHE A 194 -5.68 2.27 -0.65
C PHE A 194 -6.94 3.14 -0.53
N LEU A 195 -7.51 3.57 -1.65
CA LEU A 195 -8.74 4.33 -1.71
C LEU A 195 -9.92 3.49 -1.24
N LEU A 196 -10.07 2.28 -1.78
CA LEU A 196 -11.13 1.35 -1.37
C LEU A 196 -11.00 0.96 0.11
N LEU A 197 -9.78 0.73 0.60
CA LEU A 197 -9.50 0.53 2.03
C LEU A 197 -9.98 1.74 2.84
N SER A 198 -9.63 2.95 2.40
CA SER A 198 -9.98 4.18 3.09
C SER A 198 -11.47 4.44 3.14
N GLN A 199 -12.21 4.08 2.08
CA GLN A 199 -13.67 4.14 2.03
C GLN A 199 -14.31 3.10 2.95
N THR A 200 -13.86 1.85 2.88
CA THR A 200 -14.39 0.73 3.68
C THR A 200 -14.21 0.95 5.20
N TYR A 201 -13.09 1.55 5.59
CA TYR A 201 -12.71 1.73 6.99
C TYR A 201 -12.76 3.18 7.47
N GLU A 202 -13.25 4.11 6.65
CA GLU A 202 -13.34 5.54 6.97
C GLU A 202 -12.00 6.14 7.45
N LEU A 203 -10.90 5.74 6.79
CA LEU A 203 -9.54 6.17 7.18
C LEU A 203 -9.27 7.62 6.78
N ILE A 204 -9.91 8.08 5.71
CA ILE A 204 -9.75 9.42 5.15
C ILE A 204 -11.13 9.99 4.83
N PRO A 205 -11.45 11.21 5.32
CA PRO A 205 -12.65 11.91 4.91
C PRO A 205 -12.68 12.13 3.38
N PRO A 206 -13.81 11.88 2.69
CA PRO A 206 -13.91 12.07 1.25
C PRO A 206 -13.55 13.50 0.79
N SER A 207 -13.78 14.51 1.63
CA SER A 207 -13.42 15.91 1.35
C SER A 207 -11.92 16.17 1.22
N LEU A 208 -11.06 15.26 1.69
CA LEU A 208 -9.61 15.36 1.54
C LEU A 208 -9.09 14.61 0.31
N VAL A 209 -9.94 13.81 -0.35
CA VAL A 209 -9.59 13.06 -1.55
C VAL A 209 -9.81 13.97 -2.75
N THR A 210 -8.70 14.26 -3.44
CA THR A 210 -8.59 15.17 -4.58
C THR A 210 -8.21 14.45 -5.87
N ILE A 211 -7.63 13.25 -5.77
CA ILE A 211 -7.36 12.40 -6.93
C ILE A 211 -8.68 11.74 -7.38
N PRO A 212 -9.06 11.82 -8.67
CA PRO A 212 -10.26 11.16 -9.19
C PRO A 212 -10.17 9.62 -9.12
N GLU A 213 -11.30 8.95 -8.90
CA GLU A 213 -11.40 7.48 -8.86
C GLU A 213 -11.15 6.80 -10.22
N SER A 214 -11.14 7.58 -11.32
CA SER A 214 -11.18 7.12 -12.71
C SER A 214 -9.85 6.57 -13.27
N SER A 215 -9.12 5.75 -12.51
CA SER A 215 -7.96 5.00 -13.03
C SER A 215 -8.24 3.52 -13.31
N SER A 216 -9.47 3.04 -13.08
CA SER A 216 -9.87 1.65 -13.29
C SER A 216 -11.20 1.48 -14.04
N SER A 217 -11.51 2.37 -14.99
CA SER A 217 -12.62 2.15 -15.92
C SER A 217 -12.29 2.77 -17.27
N SER A 218 -12.12 1.87 -18.24
CA SER A 218 -12.07 2.03 -19.69
C SER A 218 -12.37 3.43 -20.23
N GLU A 219 -11.44 3.92 -21.05
CA GLU A 219 -11.81 4.71 -22.23
C GLU A 219 -12.86 3.90 -23.01
N ASP A 220 -14.14 4.25 -22.87
CA ASP A 220 -15.13 3.85 -23.83
C ASP A 220 -15.55 5.05 -24.66
N ASN A 221 -15.33 4.86 -25.94
CA ASN A 221 -15.39 5.83 -27.00
C ASN A 221 -16.87 6.18 -27.24
N SER A 222 -17.23 7.44 -27.10
CA SER A 222 -18.47 7.98 -27.65
C SER A 222 -18.20 9.29 -28.36
N GLN A 223 -17.29 9.24 -29.34
CA GLN A 223 -17.50 10.00 -30.57
C GLN A 223 -18.54 9.25 -31.42
N THR A 224 -19.81 9.62 -31.26
CA THR A 224 -20.77 9.51 -32.36
C THR A 224 -21.25 10.91 -32.66
N GLN A 225 -20.78 11.40 -33.81
CA GLN A 225 -21.41 12.46 -34.58
C GLN A 225 -22.89 12.17 -34.72
N GLU A 226 -23.73 13.18 -34.55
CA GLU A 226 -24.83 13.40 -35.48
C GLU A 226 -25.10 14.91 -35.57
N ASN A 227 -24.58 15.50 -36.65
CA ASN A 227 -25.13 16.69 -37.25
C ASN A 227 -26.58 16.38 -37.68
N SER A 228 -27.51 17.25 -37.27
CA SER A 228 -28.62 17.88 -38.01
C SER A 228 -29.23 17.17 -39.25
N PRO A 229 -30.54 17.36 -39.50
CA PRO A 229 -31.12 18.69 -39.74
C PRO A 229 -31.86 19.28 -38.55
#